data_AF-A0A7S0BDI5-F1
#
_entry.id   AF-A0A7S0BDI5-F1
#
_cell.length_a   1.000
_cell.length_b   1.000
_cell.length_c   1.000
_cell.angle_alpha   90.00
_cell.angle_beta   90.00
_cell.angle_gamma   90.00
#
_symmetry.space_group_name_H-M   'P 1'
#
loop_
_entity.id
_entity.type
_entity.pdbx_description
1 polymer ?
#
loop_
_entity_poly.entity_id
_entity_poly.type
_entity_poly.pdbx_seq_one_letter_code
_entity_poly.pdbx_strand_id
1 'polypeptide(L)'
;MAAADAAAMAVVPTLRGPTKVELEEGLRLLLDFEKLRKVAQSGEAVLPVAVQDADSLEVLIVAFANRTALAETLRRKVCVLWSTSRNELWIKGATSGDFLDLVEVRCNCEQNSLLYLVRPRRTGACHTKGPSGKTRPSCYYRRLVCMSGGDEGAGTGGGGGELAALEHLGAAAEAAAGPAVAAVAAGGRTVGRVCPSCSSAPGPDAAGGGGTGDSA
;
A
#
# COMPACT_ATOMS: atom_id res chain seq x y z
N MET A 1 -48.85 -8.68 34.24
CA MET A 1 -47.58 -9.35 34.55
C MET A 1 -47.03 -9.89 33.23
N ALA A 2 -46.23 -9.10 32.52
CA ALA A 2 -45.60 -9.51 31.27
C ALA A 2 -44.09 -9.40 31.46
N ALA A 3 -43.43 -10.54 31.55
CA ALA A 3 -41.98 -10.63 31.45
C ALA A 3 -41.63 -10.57 29.96
N ALA A 4 -40.90 -9.54 29.55
CA ALA A 4 -40.29 -9.48 28.23
C ALA A 4 -38.91 -10.15 28.32
N ASP A 5 -38.75 -11.16 27.49
CA ASP A 5 -37.57 -12.01 27.34
C ASP A 5 -36.32 -11.19 27.00
N ALA A 6 -35.28 -11.35 27.81
CA ALA A 6 -33.96 -10.81 27.54
C ALA A 6 -33.28 -11.71 26.50
N ALA A 7 -33.45 -11.39 25.22
CA ALA A 7 -32.74 -12.05 24.15
C ALA A 7 -31.22 -11.86 24.33
N ALA A 8 -30.54 -12.98 24.54
CA ALA A 8 -29.09 -13.09 24.62
C ALA A 8 -28.43 -12.41 23.42
N MET A 9 -27.62 -11.39 23.68
CA MET A 9 -26.67 -10.90 22.69
C MET A 9 -25.65 -12.01 22.44
N ALA A 10 -25.83 -12.73 21.34
CA ALA A 10 -24.82 -13.64 20.84
C ALA A 10 -23.52 -12.84 20.69
N VAL A 11 -22.55 -13.14 21.56
CA VAL A 11 -21.19 -12.64 21.44
C VAL A 11 -20.66 -13.24 20.13
N VAL A 12 -20.76 -12.48 19.04
CA VAL A 12 -20.07 -12.79 17.79
C VAL A 12 -18.60 -12.93 18.18
N PRO A 13 -17.98 -14.10 18.01
CA PRO A 13 -16.56 -14.25 18.28
C PRO A 13 -15.85 -13.21 17.43
N THR A 14 -15.21 -12.23 18.08
CA THR A 14 -14.44 -11.21 17.36
C THR A 14 -13.39 -11.96 16.56
N LEU A 15 -13.57 -12.03 15.24
CA LEU A 15 -12.61 -12.63 14.33
C LEU A 15 -11.27 -11.96 14.61
N ARG A 16 -10.28 -12.77 15.01
CA ARG A 16 -8.92 -12.30 15.24
C ARG A 16 -8.45 -11.54 14.00
N GLY A 17 -7.95 -10.31 14.19
CA GLY A 17 -7.38 -9.52 13.10
C GLY A 17 -6.22 -10.26 12.41
N PRO A 18 -5.91 -9.92 11.15
CA PRO A 18 -4.86 -10.61 10.41
C PRO A 18 -3.50 -10.43 11.09
N THR A 19 -2.72 -11.50 11.11
CA THR A 19 -1.34 -11.48 11.55
C THR A 19 -0.47 -10.69 10.58
N LYS A 20 0.68 -10.21 11.07
CA LYS A 20 1.67 -9.51 10.24
C LYS A 20 2.12 -10.34 9.04
N VAL A 21 2.30 -11.65 9.21
CA VAL A 21 2.70 -12.57 8.13
C VAL A 21 1.60 -12.69 7.07
N GLU A 22 0.33 -12.79 7.49
CA GLU A 22 -0.80 -12.82 6.55
C GLU A 22 -0.90 -11.52 5.75
N LEU A 23 -0.62 -10.37 6.38
CA LEU A 23 -0.61 -9.08 5.71
C LEU A 23 0.56 -8.94 4.72
N GLU A 24 1.76 -9.36 5.12
CA GLU A 24 3.01 -9.08 4.37
C GLU A 24 3.31 -10.12 3.29
N GLU A 25 3.01 -11.39 3.54
CA GLU A 25 3.37 -12.50 2.66
C GLU A 25 2.16 -13.30 2.15
N GLY A 26 0.97 -13.10 2.73
CA GLY A 26 -0.27 -13.76 2.31
C GLY A 26 -0.76 -13.29 0.92
N LEU A 27 -1.60 -14.11 0.29
CA LEU A 27 -2.22 -13.81 -1.00
C LEU A 27 -3.57 -13.09 -0.88
N ARG A 28 -4.17 -13.11 0.32
CA ARG A 28 -5.40 -12.38 0.61
C ARG A 28 -5.11 -10.88 0.61
N LEU A 29 -5.92 -10.14 -0.14
CA LEU A 29 -5.84 -8.69 -0.16
C LEU A 29 -6.69 -8.10 0.97
N LEU A 30 -6.02 -7.51 1.95
CA LEU A 30 -6.63 -6.93 3.16
C LEU A 30 -6.25 -5.45 3.25
N LEU A 31 -6.87 -4.62 2.40
CA LEU A 31 -6.62 -3.17 2.37
C LEU A 31 -7.23 -2.49 3.61
N ASP A 32 -6.48 -1.59 4.25
CA ASP A 32 -6.93 -0.79 5.38
C ASP A 32 -7.42 0.59 4.91
N PHE A 33 -8.68 0.68 4.47
CA PHE A 33 -9.30 1.96 4.09
C PHE A 33 -9.49 2.91 5.29
N GLU A 34 -9.42 2.39 6.52
CA GLU A 34 -9.54 3.18 7.75
C GLU A 34 -8.23 3.87 8.16
N LYS A 35 -7.14 3.61 7.44
CA LYS A 35 -5.80 4.08 7.83
C LYS A 35 -5.73 5.59 8.01
N LEU A 36 -6.24 6.36 7.05
CA LEU A 36 -6.20 7.83 7.12
C LEU A 36 -7.12 8.38 8.21
N ARG A 37 -8.30 7.77 8.41
CA ARG A 37 -9.17 8.15 9.53
C ARG A 37 -8.48 7.97 10.88
N LYS A 38 -7.77 6.84 11.09
CA LYS A 38 -6.98 6.61 12.31
C LYS A 38 -5.89 7.67 12.50
N VAL A 39 -5.24 8.11 11.41
CA VAL A 39 -4.24 9.19 11.47
C VAL A 39 -4.91 10.51 11.86
N ALA A 40 -6.01 10.88 11.23
CA ALA A 40 -6.75 12.11 11.57
C ALA A 40 -7.21 12.13 13.03
N GLN A 41 -7.61 10.96 13.57
CA GLN A 41 -8.03 10.81 14.96
C GLN A 41 -6.88 10.78 15.98
N SER A 42 -5.62 10.66 15.53
CA SER A 42 -4.45 10.64 16.44
C SER A 42 -4.15 11.99 17.07
N GLY A 43 -4.69 13.09 16.51
CA GLY A 43 -4.44 14.46 16.97
C GLY A 43 -3.11 15.06 16.53
N GLU A 44 -2.23 14.28 15.87
CA GLU A 44 -0.96 14.79 15.34
C GLU A 44 -1.15 15.47 13.98
N ALA A 45 -0.59 16.67 13.81
CA ALA A 45 -0.53 17.34 12.52
C ALA A 45 0.61 16.78 11.65
N VAL A 46 0.24 16.04 10.61
CA VAL A 46 1.18 15.40 9.69
C VAL A 46 0.84 15.67 8.22
N LEU A 47 1.86 15.63 7.37
CA LEU A 47 1.73 15.56 5.92
C LEU A 47 2.11 14.15 5.42
N PRO A 48 1.43 13.60 4.40
CA PRO A 48 1.92 12.44 3.68
C PRO A 48 3.22 12.77 2.93
N VAL A 49 4.12 11.79 2.88
CA VAL A 49 5.40 11.88 2.19
C VAL A 49 5.58 10.66 1.30
N ALA A 50 5.72 10.89 0.00
CA ALA A 50 6.24 9.87 -0.91
C ALA A 50 7.77 9.90 -0.87
N VAL A 51 8.39 8.74 -0.65
CA VAL A 51 9.85 8.59 -0.68
C VAL A 51 10.20 7.84 -1.96
N GLN A 52 10.97 8.47 -2.83
CA GLN A 52 11.30 7.97 -4.16
C GLN A 52 12.82 7.94 -4.34
N ASP A 53 13.31 6.87 -4.96
CA ASP A 53 14.71 6.78 -5.37
C ASP A 53 15.01 7.83 -6.44
N ALA A 54 16.05 8.64 -6.22
CA ALA A 54 16.41 9.74 -7.10
C ALA A 54 16.96 9.28 -8.45
N ASP A 55 17.49 8.06 -8.53
CA ASP A 55 18.18 7.53 -9.70
C ASP A 55 17.26 6.57 -10.48
N SER A 56 16.54 5.66 -9.80
CA SER A 56 15.63 4.70 -10.45
C SER A 56 14.21 5.23 -10.65
N LEU A 57 13.84 6.30 -9.95
CA LEU A 57 12.48 6.84 -9.87
C LEU A 57 11.45 5.88 -9.24
N GLU A 58 11.88 4.77 -8.64
CA GLU A 58 11.00 3.86 -7.93
C GLU A 58 10.49 4.51 -6.63
N VAL A 59 9.18 4.44 -6.39
CA VAL A 59 8.61 4.81 -5.08
C VAL A 59 8.94 3.71 -4.09
N LEU A 60 9.63 4.08 -3.01
CA LEU A 60 10.15 3.17 -2.01
C LEU A 60 9.14 2.98 -0.87
N ILE A 61 8.62 4.08 -0.33
CA ILE A 61 7.76 4.10 0.86
C ILE A 61 6.83 5.32 0.78
N VAL A 62 5.58 5.18 1.24
CA VAL A 62 4.76 6.32 1.65
C VAL A 62 4.55 6.28 3.15
N ALA A 63 4.80 7.40 3.81
CA ALA A 63 4.65 7.56 5.25
C ALA A 63 4.22 9.00 5.56
N PHE A 64 4.38 9.42 6.82
CA PHE A 64 3.99 10.75 7.27
C PHE A 64 5.21 11.49 7.80
N ALA A 65 5.17 12.82 7.76
CA ALA A 65 6.10 13.69 8.46
C ALA A 65 5.31 14.77 9.21
N ASN A 66 5.63 14.96 10.49
CA ASN A 66 5.28 16.18 11.21
C ASN A 66 6.40 17.22 11.05
N ARG A 67 6.21 18.41 11.63
CA ARG A 67 7.18 19.51 11.56
C ARG A 67 8.57 19.08 12.03
N THR A 68 8.66 18.30 13.11
CA THR A 68 9.93 17.83 13.67
C THR A 68 10.62 16.84 12.73
N ALA A 69 9.88 15.89 12.14
CA ALA A 69 10.44 14.92 11.19
C ALA A 69 11.00 15.60 9.93
N LEU A 70 10.31 16.62 9.40
CA LEU A 70 10.82 17.41 8.28
C LEU A 70 12.09 18.19 8.66
N ALA A 71 12.09 18.87 9.81
CA ALA A 71 13.26 19.60 10.29
C ALA A 71 14.48 18.68 10.46
N GLU A 72 14.29 17.51 11.07
CA GLU A 72 15.36 16.52 11.24
C GLU A 72 15.82 15.91 9.91
N THR A 73 14.93 15.72 8.95
CA THR A 73 15.28 15.29 7.58
C THR A 73 16.23 16.29 6.93
N LEU A 74 15.88 17.57 6.96
CA LEU A 74 16.68 18.65 6.37
C LEU A 74 18.03 18.82 7.08
N ARG A 75 18.04 18.71 8.42
CA ARG A 75 19.24 18.85 9.26
C ARG A 75 20.21 17.69 9.07
N ARG A 76 19.72 16.46 9.08
CA ARG A 76 20.56 15.24 9.02
C ARG A 76 20.90 14.79 7.61
N LYS A 77 20.18 15.31 6.60
CA LYS A 77 20.28 14.86 5.20
C LYS A 77 20.01 13.37 5.02
N VAL A 78 19.10 12.82 5.82
CA VAL A 78 18.59 11.44 5.70
C VAL A 78 17.08 11.45 5.86
N CYS A 79 16.38 10.44 5.32
CA CYS A 79 14.94 10.30 5.45
C CYS A 79 14.53 10.08 6.92
N VAL A 80 13.90 11.10 7.51
CA VAL A 80 13.26 11.03 8.84
C VAL A 80 11.77 11.23 8.67
N LEU A 81 11.00 10.28 9.19
CA LEU A 81 9.54 10.24 9.10
C LEU A 81 8.93 10.28 10.50
N TRP A 82 7.62 10.44 10.57
CA TRP A 82 6.83 10.30 11.79
C TRP A 82 6.02 9.00 11.74
N SER A 83 6.15 8.17 12.77
CA SER A 83 5.36 6.95 12.90
C SER A 83 4.07 7.25 13.64
N THR A 84 2.95 7.42 12.91
CA THR A 84 1.63 7.73 13.50
C THR A 84 1.10 6.65 14.45
N SER A 85 1.56 5.40 14.33
CA SER A 85 1.18 4.31 15.23
C SER A 85 2.05 4.22 16.49
N ARG A 86 3.30 4.69 16.43
CA ARG A 86 4.24 4.66 17.56
C ARG A 86 4.39 6.02 18.25
N ASN A 87 3.81 7.07 17.65
CA ASN A 87 3.89 8.44 18.10
C ASN A 87 5.34 8.91 18.33
N GLU A 88 6.23 8.57 17.38
CA GLU A 88 7.67 8.84 17.50
C GLU A 88 8.33 9.16 16.15
N LEU A 89 9.49 9.81 16.23
CA LEU A 89 10.36 10.01 15.07
C LEU A 89 10.94 8.67 14.61
N TRP A 90 10.91 8.46 13.31
CA TRP A 90 11.47 7.29 12.66
C TRP A 90 12.57 7.71 11.68
N ILE A 91 13.82 7.53 12.11
CA ILE A 91 14.99 7.70 11.26
C ILE A 91 15.16 6.42 10.43
N LYS A 92 14.85 6.47 9.13
CA LYS A 92 14.92 5.28 8.27
C LYS A 92 16.36 4.77 8.20
N GLY A 93 16.55 3.49 8.52
CA GLY A 93 17.86 2.84 8.53
C GLY A 93 18.60 2.91 9.87
N ALA A 94 18.11 3.61 10.89
CA ALA A 94 18.81 3.71 12.18
C ALA A 94 19.07 2.34 12.84
N THR A 95 18.15 1.38 12.68
CA THR A 95 18.31 0.02 13.21
C THR A 95 18.95 -0.95 12.20
N SER A 96 18.59 -0.87 10.91
CA SER A 96 19.04 -1.84 9.89
C SER A 96 20.34 -1.46 9.18
N GLY A 97 20.73 -0.19 9.25
CA GLY A 97 21.80 0.42 8.44
C GLY A 97 21.37 0.77 7.01
N ASP A 98 20.14 0.46 6.59
CA ASP A 98 19.62 0.82 5.27
C ASP A 98 19.05 2.24 5.26
N PHE A 99 19.95 3.20 5.41
CA PHE A 99 19.63 4.61 5.34
C PHE A 99 19.23 5.02 3.92
N LEU A 100 18.38 6.04 3.85
CA LEU A 100 18.00 6.73 2.63
C LEU A 100 18.51 8.16 2.73
N ASP A 101 19.60 8.46 2.01
CA ASP A 101 20.22 9.78 2.02
C ASP A 101 19.36 10.77 1.24
N LEU A 102 19.08 11.93 1.83
CA LEU A 102 18.23 12.94 1.22
C LEU A 102 18.96 13.66 0.09
N VAL A 103 18.36 13.67 -1.09
CA VAL A 103 18.81 14.46 -2.24
C VAL A 103 18.02 15.76 -2.33
N GLU A 104 16.69 15.67 -2.32
CA GLU A 104 15.79 16.81 -2.52
C GLU A 104 14.48 16.60 -1.75
N VAL A 105 13.84 17.70 -1.35
CA VAL A 105 12.45 17.71 -0.89
C VAL A 105 11.64 18.57 -1.85
N ARG A 106 10.60 18.01 -2.45
CA ARG A 106 9.60 18.75 -3.22
C ARG A 106 8.30 18.87 -2.44
N CYS A 107 7.59 19.95 -2.72
CA CYS A 107 6.29 20.27 -2.13
C CYS A 107 5.25 20.31 -3.25
N ASN A 108 4.07 19.73 -3.04
CA ASN A 108 3.00 19.84 -4.03
C ASN A 108 2.39 21.27 -4.05
N CYS A 109 1.51 21.53 -5.02
CA CYS A 109 0.90 22.86 -5.22
C CYS A 109 0.09 23.37 -4.01
N GLU A 110 -0.63 22.49 -3.32
CA GLU A 110 -1.42 22.82 -2.12
C GLU A 110 -0.59 22.81 -0.83
N GLN A 111 0.69 22.48 -0.93
CA GLN A 111 1.62 22.36 0.20
C GLN A 111 1.16 21.41 1.32
N ASN A 112 0.38 20.41 0.96
CA ASN A 112 -0.19 19.41 1.87
C ASN A 112 0.38 18.00 1.64
N SER A 113 1.41 17.86 0.80
CA SER A 113 2.19 16.64 0.66
C SER A 113 3.62 16.93 0.20
N LEU A 114 4.54 16.02 0.54
CA LEU A 114 5.95 16.13 0.18
C LEU A 114 6.41 14.93 -0.64
N LEU A 115 7.42 15.16 -1.47
CA LEU A 115 8.19 14.12 -2.14
C LEU A 115 9.65 14.23 -1.67
N TYR A 116 10.15 13.16 -1.06
CA TYR A 116 11.56 13.03 -0.72
C TYR A 116 12.25 12.23 -1.82
N LEU A 117 13.14 12.88 -2.56
CA LEU A 117 14.09 12.19 -3.43
C LEU A 117 15.26 11.75 -2.58
N VAL A 118 15.57 10.46 -2.62
CA VAL A 118 16.59 9.85 -1.78
C VAL A 118 17.51 8.92 -2.56
N ARG A 119 18.70 8.66 -2.02
CA ARG A 119 19.57 7.57 -2.46
C ARG A 119 19.72 6.53 -1.37
N PRO A 120 19.33 5.26 -1.60
CA PRO A 120 19.58 4.19 -0.65
C PRO A 120 21.08 3.93 -0.47
N ARG A 121 21.57 3.89 0.78
CA ARG A 121 22.96 3.47 1.07
C ARG A 121 23.20 1.98 0.82
N ARG A 122 22.13 1.21 0.82
CA ARG A 122 22.06 -0.25 0.67
C ARG A 122 20.80 -0.60 -0.09
N THR A 123 20.58 -1.88 -0.35
CA THR A 123 19.47 -2.34 -1.19
C THR A 123 18.10 -2.34 -0.51
N GLY A 124 17.97 -2.01 0.78
CA GLY A 124 16.73 -2.24 1.56
C GLY A 124 15.92 -0.99 1.93
N ALA A 125 14.75 -0.78 1.31
CA ALA A 125 13.78 0.18 1.85
C ALA A 125 12.70 -0.49 2.72
N CYS A 126 12.36 -1.76 2.47
CA CYS A 126 11.35 -2.49 3.23
C CYS A 126 11.99 -3.38 4.32
N HIS A 127 11.26 -3.59 5.43
CA HIS A 127 11.68 -4.55 6.47
C HIS A 127 11.42 -6.00 6.07
N THR A 128 10.54 -6.25 5.09
CA THR A 128 10.28 -7.60 4.59
C THR A 128 11.45 -8.07 3.72
N LYS A 129 11.60 -9.40 3.64
CA LYS A 129 12.68 -10.03 2.89
C LYS A 129 12.11 -10.72 1.64
N GLY A 130 12.88 -10.67 0.55
CA GLY A 130 12.61 -11.46 -0.64
C GLY A 130 12.98 -12.94 -0.45
N PRO A 131 12.70 -13.79 -1.45
CA PRO A 131 13.05 -15.21 -1.43
C PRO A 131 14.55 -15.47 -1.19
N SER A 132 15.41 -14.54 -1.59
CA SER A 132 16.87 -14.60 -1.39
C SER A 132 17.32 -14.22 0.04
N GLY A 133 16.39 -13.93 0.95
CA GLY A 133 16.69 -13.49 2.32
C GLY A 133 17.16 -12.04 2.44
N LYS A 134 17.30 -11.31 1.32
CA LYS A 134 17.65 -9.88 1.29
C LYS A 134 16.43 -9.01 1.54
N THR A 135 16.61 -7.86 2.20
CA THR A 135 15.57 -6.83 2.37
C THR A 135 15.10 -6.34 1.01
N ARG A 136 13.79 -6.13 0.85
CA ARG A 136 13.23 -5.65 -0.42
C ARG A 136 13.58 -4.18 -0.67
N PRO A 137 13.82 -3.80 -1.94
CA PRO A 137 14.19 -2.44 -2.30
C PRO A 137 13.05 -1.44 -2.15
N SER A 138 11.79 -1.89 -2.20
CA SER A 138 10.60 -1.06 -2.02
C SER A 138 9.54 -1.78 -1.18
N CYS A 139 8.71 -1.01 -0.47
CA CYS A 139 7.47 -1.49 0.15
C CYS A 139 6.41 -1.89 -0.89
N TYR A 140 6.54 -1.42 -2.13
CA TYR A 140 5.61 -1.69 -3.24
C TYR A 140 5.95 -2.99 -4.00
N TYR A 141 6.32 -4.05 -3.28
CA TYR A 141 6.72 -5.35 -3.86
C TYR A 141 5.53 -6.26 -4.23
N ARG A 142 4.29 -5.78 -4.05
CA ARG A 142 3.05 -6.52 -4.34
C ARG A 142 2.27 -5.83 -5.44
N ARG A 143 1.66 -6.61 -6.34
CA ARG A 143 0.84 -6.10 -7.44
C ARG A 143 -0.54 -6.72 -7.45
N LEU A 144 -1.55 -5.90 -7.78
CA LEU A 144 -2.88 -6.38 -8.15
C LEU A 144 -2.87 -6.77 -9.62
N VAL A 145 -3.46 -7.92 -9.95
CA VAL A 145 -3.72 -8.30 -11.35
C VAL A 145 -5.22 -8.39 -11.58
N CYS A 146 -5.68 -7.79 -12.67
CA CYS A 146 -7.03 -8.03 -13.16
C CYS A 146 -6.98 -9.32 -13.99
N MET A 147 -7.80 -10.31 -13.62
CA MET A 147 -7.99 -11.47 -14.49
C MET A 147 -9.08 -11.12 -15.49
N SER A 148 -8.72 -11.00 -16.77
CA SER A 148 -9.70 -10.93 -17.85
C SER A 148 -10.49 -12.24 -17.86
N GLY A 149 -11.82 -12.14 -17.79
CA GLY A 149 -12.70 -13.30 -17.79
C GLY A 149 -12.49 -14.16 -19.04
N GLY A 150 -12.19 -15.43 -18.82
CA GLY A 150 -11.99 -16.45 -19.84
C GLY A 150 -11.67 -17.78 -19.18
N ASP A 151 -12.66 -18.35 -18.48
CA ASP A 151 -13.09 -19.74 -18.63
C ASP A 151 -14.23 -20.03 -17.63
N GLU A 152 -15.47 -19.72 -18.04
CA GLU A 152 -16.63 -20.40 -17.44
C GLU A 152 -16.84 -21.72 -18.17
N GLY A 153 -16.31 -22.80 -17.58
CA GLY A 153 -16.89 -24.13 -17.66
C GLY A 153 -16.24 -25.14 -18.61
N ALA A 154 -15.59 -26.15 -18.03
CA ALA A 154 -16.00 -27.55 -18.16
C ALA A 154 -15.24 -28.44 -17.17
N GLY A 155 -15.96 -29.05 -16.23
CA GLY A 155 -15.46 -30.25 -15.58
C GLY A 155 -15.61 -31.44 -16.52
N THR A 156 -14.52 -32.16 -16.80
CA THR A 156 -14.40 -33.63 -16.79
C THR A 156 -12.91 -33.99 -16.74
N GLY A 157 -12.57 -35.07 -16.03
CA GLY A 157 -11.19 -35.43 -15.70
C GLY A 157 -10.35 -36.01 -16.85
N GLY A 158 -9.10 -36.32 -16.50
CA GLY A 158 -8.23 -37.24 -17.25
C GLY A 158 -6.91 -36.65 -17.75
N GLY A 159 -5.83 -36.98 -17.03
CA GLY A 159 -4.47 -37.30 -17.51
C GLY A 159 -3.78 -36.49 -18.63
N GLY A 160 -2.66 -35.86 -18.26
CA GLY A 160 -1.39 -35.89 -19.02
C GLY A 160 -1.21 -34.97 -20.24
N GLY A 161 -0.08 -34.25 -20.28
CA GLY A 161 0.45 -33.49 -21.44
C GLY A 161 0.30 -31.98 -21.26
N GLU A 162 1.24 -31.27 -20.62
CA GLU A 162 2.56 -30.84 -21.12
C GLU A 162 2.49 -29.75 -22.20
N LEU A 163 3.02 -28.57 -21.83
CA LEU A 163 3.45 -27.43 -22.64
C LEU A 163 2.51 -26.93 -23.76
N ALA A 164 1.84 -25.80 -23.51
CA ALA A 164 1.93 -24.59 -24.36
C ALA A 164 0.92 -23.52 -23.90
N ALA A 165 1.39 -22.50 -23.17
CA ALA A 165 0.82 -21.14 -23.18
C ALA A 165 1.65 -20.23 -22.25
N LEU A 166 2.91 -19.95 -22.62
CA LEU A 166 3.77 -19.04 -21.85
C LEU A 166 4.30 -17.83 -22.63
N GLU A 167 3.84 -17.55 -23.87
CA GLU A 167 4.56 -16.56 -24.70
C GLU A 167 3.88 -15.21 -24.95
N HIS A 168 2.68 -14.89 -24.44
CA HIS A 168 2.00 -13.65 -24.89
C HIS A 168 1.65 -12.58 -23.85
N LEU A 169 2.20 -12.66 -22.63
CA LEU A 169 2.02 -11.59 -21.61
C LEU A 169 3.33 -10.90 -21.15
N GLY A 170 4.43 -11.11 -21.87
CA GLY A 170 5.72 -10.43 -21.61
C GLY A 170 5.96 -9.15 -22.42
N ALA A 171 5.37 -9.02 -23.62
CA ALA A 171 5.80 -7.97 -24.56
C ALA A 171 5.15 -6.59 -24.35
N ALA A 172 3.92 -6.52 -23.83
CA ALA A 172 3.21 -5.25 -23.72
C ALA A 172 3.62 -4.41 -22.50
N ALA A 173 4.11 -5.04 -21.43
CA ALA A 173 4.57 -4.32 -20.23
C ALA A 173 5.97 -3.71 -20.39
N GLU A 174 6.84 -4.33 -21.21
CA GLU A 174 8.19 -3.83 -21.51
C GLU A 174 8.16 -2.60 -22.45
N ALA A 175 7.23 -2.52 -23.40
CA ALA A 175 7.22 -1.45 -24.41
C ALA A 175 6.75 -0.07 -23.89
N ALA A 176 6.04 -0.02 -22.75
CA ALA A 176 5.54 1.23 -22.16
C ALA A 176 6.27 1.63 -20.86
N ALA A 177 7.18 0.77 -20.39
CA ALA A 177 7.93 0.94 -19.16
C ALA A 177 9.27 1.62 -19.44
N GLY A 178 9.39 2.91 -19.10
CA GLY A 178 10.72 3.47 -18.85
C GLY A 178 11.45 2.64 -17.77
N PRO A 179 12.78 2.83 -17.59
CA PRO A 179 13.63 1.98 -16.74
C PRO A 179 13.11 1.77 -15.30
N ALA A 180 12.25 2.66 -14.80
CA ALA A 180 11.61 2.58 -13.49
C ALA A 180 10.60 1.42 -13.33
N VAL A 181 9.88 1.01 -14.38
CA VAL A 181 8.80 0.00 -14.27
C VAL A 181 9.34 -1.43 -14.48
N ALA A 182 10.41 -1.60 -15.26
CA ALA A 182 11.05 -2.90 -15.48
C ALA A 182 11.64 -3.51 -14.18
N ALA A 183 12.17 -2.67 -13.28
CA ALA A 183 12.71 -3.13 -12.00
C ALA A 183 11.64 -3.77 -11.08
N VAL A 184 10.39 -3.31 -11.15
CA VAL A 184 9.27 -3.86 -10.37
C VAL A 184 8.89 -5.25 -10.90
N ALA A 185 9.07 -5.52 -12.20
CA ALA A 185 8.67 -6.78 -12.85
C ALA A 185 9.37 -8.02 -12.25
N ALA A 186 10.67 -7.92 -11.96
CA ALA A 186 11.55 -9.06 -11.70
C ALA A 186 11.46 -9.71 -10.30
N GLY A 187 10.55 -9.27 -9.41
CA GLY A 187 10.45 -9.86 -8.06
C GLY A 187 9.13 -9.66 -7.31
N GLY A 188 8.10 -9.13 -7.99
CA GLY A 188 6.82 -8.80 -7.37
C GLY A 188 5.92 -10.01 -7.13
N ARG A 189 5.32 -10.12 -5.93
CA ARG A 189 4.32 -11.15 -5.63
C ARG A 189 2.92 -10.63 -6.01
N THR A 190 2.22 -11.36 -6.87
CA THR A 190 0.83 -11.03 -7.25
C THR A 190 -0.13 -11.34 -6.10
N VAL A 191 -1.00 -10.39 -5.74
CA VAL A 191 -1.97 -10.54 -4.66
C VAL A 191 -3.33 -9.93 -5.03
N GLY A 192 -4.41 -10.59 -4.61
CA GLY A 192 -5.77 -10.14 -4.86
C GLY A 192 -6.29 -10.36 -6.29
N ARG A 193 -7.60 -10.57 -6.39
CA ARG A 193 -8.38 -10.59 -7.65
C ARG A 193 -9.19 -9.30 -7.68
N VAL A 194 -8.93 -8.43 -8.66
CA VAL A 194 -9.81 -7.28 -8.93
C VAL A 194 -10.82 -7.77 -9.96
N CYS A 195 -12.09 -7.89 -9.55
CA CYS A 195 -13.18 -8.27 -10.45
C CYS A 195 -13.48 -7.09 -11.40
N PRO A 196 -13.71 -7.29 -12.70
CA PRO A 196 -14.08 -6.19 -13.60
C PRO A 196 -15.38 -5.46 -13.21
N SER A 197 -16.22 -6.03 -12.32
CA SER A 197 -17.42 -5.37 -11.82
C SER A 197 -17.20 -4.39 -10.65
N CYS A 198 -16.00 -4.30 -10.07
CA CYS A 198 -15.75 -3.43 -8.92
C CYS A 198 -15.44 -1.96 -9.28
N SER A 199 -15.48 -1.59 -10.56
CA SER A 199 -15.48 -0.18 -11.01
C SER A 199 -16.84 0.52 -10.88
N SER A 200 -17.89 -0.18 -10.44
CA SER A 200 -19.27 0.33 -10.43
C SER A 200 -20.01 0.17 -9.09
N ALA A 201 -19.32 0.02 -7.96
CA ALA A 201 -20.00 0.07 -6.67
C ALA A 201 -20.34 1.54 -6.32
N PRO A 202 -21.63 1.93 -6.22
CA PRO A 202 -21.99 3.23 -5.67
C PRO A 202 -21.63 3.25 -4.18
N GLY A 203 -20.98 4.32 -3.72
CA GLY A 203 -20.65 4.51 -2.30
C GLY A 203 -21.91 4.51 -1.42
N PRO A 204 -21.80 4.14 -0.13
CA PRO A 204 -22.93 4.10 0.78
C PRO A 204 -23.28 5.51 1.26
N ASP A 205 -23.85 6.36 0.39
CA ASP A 205 -24.52 7.61 0.77
C ASP A 205 -25.58 7.95 -0.27
N ALA A 206 -26.65 7.15 -0.30
CA ALA A 206 -27.88 7.48 -1.00
C ALA A 206 -29.07 7.17 -0.09
N ALA A 207 -29.24 7.96 0.98
CA ALA A 207 -30.49 8.06 1.72
C ALA A 207 -30.60 9.39 2.50
N GLY A 208 -31.28 10.37 1.90
CA GLY A 208 -32.33 11.12 2.62
C GLY A 208 -32.08 12.58 3.02
N GLY A 209 -32.80 13.49 2.34
CA GLY A 209 -33.22 14.82 2.83
C GLY A 209 -32.39 15.97 2.26
N GLY A 210 -32.85 16.85 1.36
CA GLY A 210 -34.18 17.44 1.22
C GLY A 210 -34.17 18.85 1.82
N GLY A 211 -33.92 19.88 1.01
CA GLY A 211 -33.96 21.27 1.48
C GLY A 211 -33.41 22.28 0.48
N THR A 212 -34.34 22.99 -0.15
CA THR A 212 -34.21 24.06 -1.16
C THR A 212 -33.36 25.26 -0.74
N GLY A 213 -32.74 25.96 -1.69
CA GLY A 213 -32.41 27.38 -1.51
C GLY A 213 -31.27 27.92 -2.38
N ASP A 214 -31.66 28.63 -3.44
CA ASP A 214 -30.86 29.30 -4.45
C ASP A 214 -29.92 30.44 -3.98
N SER A 215 -28.94 30.70 -4.86
CA SER A 215 -28.36 32.01 -5.27
C SER A 215 -27.09 32.59 -4.64
N ALA A 216 -26.22 32.97 -5.59
CA ALA A 216 -25.12 33.96 -5.62
C ALA A 216 -23.73 33.52 -5.15
#